data_AF-A0A8S9QWB6-F1
#
_entry.id   AF-A0A8S9QWB6-F1
#
_cell.length_a   1.000
_cell.length_b   1.000
_cell.length_c   1.000
_cell.angle_alpha   90.00
_cell.angle_beta   90.00
_cell.angle_gamma   90.00
#
_symmetry.space_group_name_H-M   'P 1'
#
loop_
_entity.id
_entity.type
_entity.pdbx_description
1 polymer ?
#
loop_
_entity_poly.entity_id
_entity_poly.type
_entity_poly.pdbx_seq_one_letter_code
_entity_poly.pdbx_strand_id
1 'polypeptide(L)' 'MRGKGGPDNASCTYKGVRQRTWGKWVAEIREPNQGARLWLGTFDTSREAALAYDSAARKLYGPEAHLNLPH' A
#
# COMPACT_ATOMS: atom_id res chain seq x y z
N MET A 1 -20.01 -7.16 -2.51
CA MET A 1 -19.88 -7.05 -1.04
C MET A 1 -18.59 -6.29 -0.75
N ARG A 2 -18.63 -5.11 -0.11
CA ARG A 2 -17.43 -4.40 0.37
C ARG A 2 -16.71 -5.34 1.33
N GLY A 3 -15.55 -5.86 0.93
CA GLY A 3 -14.82 -6.89 1.67
C GLY A 3 -14.42 -6.44 3.08
N LYS A 4 -14.03 -7.40 3.91
CA LYS A 4 -13.64 -7.26 5.33
C LYS A 4 -12.34 -6.45 5.53
N GLY A 5 -12.42 -5.16 5.21
CA GLY A 5 -11.41 -4.18 5.55
C GLY A 5 -11.66 -3.57 6.94
N GLY A 6 -10.62 -2.99 7.54
CA GLY A 6 -10.76 -2.06 8.66
C GLY A 6 -11.65 -0.85 8.31
N PRO A 7 -12.18 -0.17 9.34
CA PRO A 7 -13.18 0.91 9.22
C PRO A 7 -12.73 2.07 8.31
N ASP A 8 -11.43 2.38 8.30
CA ASP A 8 -10.88 3.56 7.62
C ASP A 8 -10.47 3.29 6.16
N ASN A 9 -10.70 2.07 5.66
CA ASN A 9 -10.38 1.74 4.27
C ASN A 9 -11.16 2.56 3.26
N ALA A 10 -12.40 2.92 3.57
CA ALA A 10 -13.24 3.68 2.64
C ALA A 10 -12.65 5.08 2.34
N SER A 11 -11.89 5.64 3.28
CA SER A 11 -11.19 6.92 3.15
C SER A 11 -9.75 6.78 2.66
N CYS A 12 -9.20 5.56 2.56
CA CYS A 12 -7.83 5.36 2.13
C CYS A 12 -7.72 5.43 0.61
N THR A 13 -7.01 6.45 0.11
CA THR A 13 -6.77 6.66 -1.33
C THR A 13 -5.40 6.16 -1.80
N TYR A 14 -4.55 5.70 -0.88
CA TYR A 14 -3.20 5.22 -1.19
C TYR A 14 -3.24 3.85 -1.88
N LYS A 15 -2.55 3.74 -3.03
CA LYS A 15 -2.35 2.50 -3.78
C LYS A 15 -1.58 1.50 -2.95
N GLY A 16 -2.03 0.25 -2.98
CA GLY A 16 -1.40 -0.86 -2.27
C GLY A 16 -1.53 -0.80 -0.74
N VAL A 17 -2.31 0.15 -0.21
CA VAL A 17 -2.51 0.33 1.23
C VAL A 17 -3.92 -0.07 1.63
N ARG A 18 -4.05 -0.85 2.70
CA ARG A 18 -5.34 -1.20 3.29
C ARG A 18 -5.24 -1.40 4.79
N GLN A 19 -6.31 -1.08 5.50
CA GLN A 19 -6.47 -1.38 6.92
C GLN A 19 -7.04 -2.79 7.10
N ARG A 20 -6.55 -3.51 8.10
CA ARG A 20 -7.16 -4.76 8.57
C ARG A 20 -8.25 -4.46 9.61
N THR A 21 -9.12 -5.44 9.89
CA THR A 21 -10.25 -5.28 10.83
C THR A 21 -9.83 -4.88 12.25
N TRP A 22 -8.65 -5.26 12.69
CA TRP A 22 -8.02 -4.88 13.96
C TRP A 22 -7.27 -3.52 13.94
N GLY A 23 -7.43 -2.70 12.90
CA GLY A 23 -6.96 -1.31 12.86
C GLY A 23 -5.56 -1.08 12.26
N LYS A 24 -4.69 -2.10 12.18
CA LYS A 24 -3.36 -1.96 11.55
C LYS A 24 -3.45 -1.79 10.03
N TRP A 25 -2.54 -1.00 9.47
CA TRP A 25 -2.39 -0.77 8.04
C TRP A 25 -1.39 -1.74 7.43
N VAL A 26 -1.59 -2.12 6.17
CA VAL A 26 -0.72 -3.02 5.40
C VAL A 26 -0.35 -2.33 4.11
N ALA A 27 0.90 -2.46 3.69
CA ALA A 27 1.34 -2.13 2.35
C ALA A 27 1.72 -3.41 1.58
N GLU A 28 1.22 -3.53 0.35
CA GLU A 28 1.56 -4.60 -0.59
C GLU A 28 1.69 -4.04 -2.00
N ILE A 29 2.61 -4.59 -2.80
CA ILE A 29 2.88 -4.15 -4.17
C ILE A 29 2.81 -5.34 -5.13
N ARG A 30 2.33 -5.11 -6.35
CA ARG A 30 2.24 -6.14 -7.39
C ARG A 30 3.37 -5.95 -8.39
N GLU A 31 4.21 -6.96 -8.54
CA GLU A 31 5.18 -6.97 -9.62
C GLU A 31 4.49 -7.26 -10.97
N PRO A 32 4.82 -6.52 -12.05
CA PRO A 32 4.12 -6.63 -13.33
C PRO A 32 4.17 -8.04 -13.92
N ASN A 33 5.28 -8.75 -13.68
CA ASN A 33 5.59 -10.03 -14.32
C ASN A 33 5.36 -11.24 -13.41
N GLN A 34 5.25 -11.05 -12.09
CA GLN A 34 5.17 -12.18 -11.16
C GLN A 34 3.74 -12.52 -10.73
N GLY A 35 2.75 -11.67 -11.04
CA GLY A 35 1.33 -11.90 -10.71
C GLY A 35 0.99 -11.85 -9.20
N ALA A 36 1.93 -12.25 -8.35
CA ALA A 36 1.87 -12.22 -6.90
C ALA A 36 1.99 -10.80 -6.34
N ARG A 37 1.48 -10.63 -5.12
CA ARG A 37 1.65 -9.41 -4.33
C ARG A 37 2.76 -9.63 -3.31
N LEU A 38 3.73 -8.74 -3.31
CA LEU A 38 4.77 -8.70 -2.31
C LEU A 38 4.29 -7.90 -1.10
N TRP A 39 4.42 -8.49 0.09
CA TRP A 39 4.09 -7.83 1.34
C TRP A 39 5.26 -6.93 1.77
N LEU A 40 4.99 -5.64 1.94
CA LEU A 40 5.98 -4.62 2.31
C LEU A 40 6.05 -4.34 3.82
N GLY A 41 4.95 -4.59 4.54
CA GLY A 41 4.92 -4.49 5.99
C GLY A 41 3.54 -4.22 6.56
N THR A 42 3.49 -4.09 7.88
CA THR A 42 2.34 -3.61 8.64
C THR A 42 2.74 -2.36 9.41
N PHE A 43 1.84 -1.38 9.45
CA PHE A 43 2.11 -0.03 9.93
C PHE A 43 0.97 0.47 10.81
N ASP A 44 1.26 1.48 11.61
CA ASP A 44 0.29 2.08 12.51
C ASP A 44 -0.60 3.11 11.79
N THR A 45 -0.08 3.73 10.73
CA THR A 45 -0.81 4.72 9.94
C THR A 45 -0.87 4.36 8.45
N SER A 46 -1.89 4.87 7.76
CA SER A 46 -2.02 4.75 6.31
C SER A 46 -0.88 5.45 5.57
N ARG A 47 -0.37 6.56 6.12
CA ARG A 47 0.73 7.34 5.56
C ARG A 47 2.06 6.60 5.61
N GLU A 48 2.38 5.93 6.71
CA GLU A 48 3.57 5.08 6.81
C GLU A 48 3.53 3.91 5.82
N ALA A 49 2.38 3.27 5.70
CA ALA A 49 2.18 2.23 4.69
C ALA A 49 2.36 2.77 3.27
N ALA A 50 1.88 3.99 2.99
CA ALA A 50 2.07 4.65 1.69
C ALA A 50 3.54 4.97 1.40
N LEU A 51 4.30 5.42 2.41
CA LEU A 51 5.76 5.63 2.28
C LEU A 51 6.50 4.34 1.94
N ALA A 52 6.14 3.23 2.60
CA ALA A 52 6.72 1.92 2.29
C ALA A 52 6.39 1.47 0.86
N TYR A 53 5.15 1.67 0.42
CA TYR A 53 4.74 1.42 -0.96
C TYR A 53 5.55 2.26 -1.94
N ASP A 54 5.72 3.57 -1.69
CA ASP A 54 6.43 4.48 -2.59
C ASP A 54 7.91 4.11 -2.72
N SER A 55 8.56 3.72 -1.62
CA SER A 55 9.94 3.23 -1.64
C SER A 55 10.07 1.95 -2.48
N ALA A 56 9.13 1.03 -2.35
CA ALA A 56 9.11 -0.19 -3.16
C ALA A 56 8.82 0.10 -4.64
N ALA A 57 7.88 1.00 -4.92
CA ALA A 57 7.53 1.41 -6.27
C ALA A 57 8.71 2.07 -7.00
N ARG A 58 9.47 2.96 -6.34
CA ARG A 58 10.70 3.53 -6.92
C ARG A 58 11.74 2.46 -7.24
N LYS A 59 11.89 1.45 -6.39
CA LYS A 59 12.84 0.35 -6.61
C LYS A 59 12.40 -0.57 -7.75
N LEU A 60 11.10 -0.84 -7.88
CA LEU A 60 10.55 -1.77 -8.87
C LEU A 60 10.32 -1.15 -10.24
N TYR A 61 9.84 0.10 -10.29
CA TYR A 61 9.45 0.77 -11.54
C TYR A 61 10.40 1.91 -11.94
N GLY A 62 11.38 2.24 -11.10
CA GLY A 62 12.37 3.28 -11.38
C GLY A 62 11.94 4.70 -10.95
N PRO A 63 12.67 5.73 -11.43
CA PRO A 63 12.45 7.13 -11.02
C PRO A 63 11.05 7.68 -11.35
N GLU A 64 10.48 7.24 -12.47
CA GLU A 64 9.16 7.67 -12.97
C GLU A 64 7.99 6.87 -12.35
N ALA A 65 8.23 6.16 -11.25
CA ALA A 65 7.20 5.40 -10.55
C ALA A 65 6.03 6.31 -10.12
N HIS A 66 4.80 5.87 -10.33
CA HIS A 66 3.63 6.59 -9.83
C HIS A 66 3.43 6.36 -8.32
N LEU A 67 3.82 7.35 -7.53
CA LEU A 67 3.79 7.32 -6.07
C LEU A 67 2.42 7.72 -5.50
N ASN A 68 2.27 7.55 -4.19
CA ASN A 68 1.10 7.91 -3.40
C ASN A 68 1.24 9.30 -2.77
N LEU A 69 2.45 9.66 -2.37
CA LEU A 69 2.74 10.91 -1.68
C LEU A 69 3.45 11.90 -2.62
N PRO A 70 3.29 13.21 -2.42
CA PRO A 70 4.18 14.19 -3.04
C PRO A 70 5.59 14.03 -2.46
N HIS A 71 6.60 14.02 -3.34
CA HIS A 71 8.02 13.96 -3.00
C HIS A 71 8.73 15.17 -3.60
#